data_AF-A0A8J8D5D3-F1
#
_entry.id   AF-A0A8J8D5D3-F1
#
_cell.length_a   1.000
_cell.length_b   1.000
_cell.length_c   1.000
_cell.angle_alpha   90.00
_cell.angle_beta   90.00
_cell.angle_gamma   90.00
#
_symmetry.space_group_name_H-M   'P 1'
#
loop_
_entity.id
_entity.type
_entity.pdbx_description
1 polymer ?
#
loop_
_entity_poly.entity_id
_entity_poly.type
_entity_poly.pdbx_seq_one_letter_code
_entity_poly.pdbx_strand_id
1 'polypeptide(L)'
;MRLRVPYVLFETRTGMYGVDAYFSLRVEKPERRATLIRKAENLQRLEARPRGALLEEDSLRNYLTSLFVTLYDLSGERFNERTRHMRRWNIWRIIGIPTGHQRHVDRDEELARRNREALLALAILRKVLGAKTPVELEGVTIRPLGYAVLEFEVNGGEVSDPVYRELFRIDSNAGMALPWLRTKKKGEQKNHAFP
;
A
#
# COMPACT_ATOMS: atom_id res chain seq x y z
N MET A 1 -7.93 8.34 -21.04
CA MET A 1 -7.93 6.85 -21.20
C MET A 1 -8.53 6.21 -19.95
N ARG A 2 -9.21 5.06 -20.04
CA ARG A 2 -9.81 4.40 -18.85
C ARG A 2 -8.96 3.21 -18.43
N LEU A 3 -8.57 3.16 -17.17
CA LEU A 3 -7.80 2.06 -16.58
C LEU A 3 -8.70 1.24 -15.67
N ARG A 4 -8.48 -0.07 -15.66
CA ARG A 4 -9.14 -1.01 -14.73
C ARG A 4 -8.06 -1.67 -13.90
N VAL A 5 -8.04 -1.40 -12.61
CA VAL A 5 -7.06 -1.95 -11.69
C VAL A 5 -7.70 -3.07 -10.88
N PRO A 6 -7.12 -4.29 -10.88
CA PRO A 6 -7.68 -5.40 -10.14
C PRO A 6 -7.40 -5.24 -8.64
N TYR A 7 -8.34 -5.71 -7.84
CA TYR A 7 -8.31 -5.72 -6.37
C TYR A 7 -8.67 -7.11 -5.86
N VAL A 8 -8.01 -7.55 -4.78
CA VAL A 8 -8.47 -8.68 -3.97
C VAL A 8 -9.37 -8.13 -2.88
N LEU A 9 -10.61 -8.60 -2.81
CA LEU A 9 -11.56 -8.25 -1.76
C LEU A 9 -11.37 -9.15 -0.54
N PHE A 10 -11.54 -8.56 0.63
CA PHE A 10 -11.48 -9.30 1.88
C PHE A 10 -12.28 -8.64 2.99
N GLU A 11 -12.66 -9.46 3.95
CA GLU A 11 -13.34 -9.07 5.17
C GLU A 11 -12.42 -9.27 6.37
N THR A 12 -12.51 -8.31 7.28
CA THR A 12 -11.92 -8.36 8.61
C THR A 12 -12.99 -7.99 9.64
N ARG A 13 -12.67 -8.09 10.93
CA ARG A 13 -13.58 -7.61 12.00
C ARG A 13 -13.91 -6.12 11.89
N THR A 14 -13.10 -5.33 11.19
CA THR A 14 -13.29 -3.87 11.07
C THR A 14 -14.06 -3.45 9.82
N GLY A 15 -14.36 -4.39 8.92
CA GLY A 15 -15.13 -4.14 7.70
C GLY A 15 -14.60 -4.87 6.47
N MET A 16 -15.19 -4.52 5.32
CA MET A 16 -14.81 -5.03 4.00
C MET A 16 -13.89 -4.06 3.27
N TYR A 17 -12.79 -4.60 2.77
CA TYR A 17 -11.73 -3.85 2.12
C TYR A 17 -11.33 -4.53 0.80
N GLY A 18 -10.64 -3.77 -0.04
CA GLY A 18 -9.90 -4.30 -1.17
C GLY A 18 -8.46 -3.83 -1.11
N VAL A 19 -7.55 -4.72 -1.46
CA VAL A 19 -6.15 -4.37 -1.73
C VAL A 19 -5.87 -4.53 -3.21
N ASP A 20 -5.16 -3.56 -3.78
CA ASP A 20 -4.73 -3.62 -5.16
C ASP A 20 -3.98 -4.93 -5.45
N ALA A 21 -4.34 -5.61 -6.52
CA ALA A 21 -3.78 -6.91 -6.88
C ALA A 21 -2.67 -6.83 -7.93
N TYR A 22 -2.33 -5.65 -8.46
CA TYR A 22 -1.38 -5.47 -9.56
C TYR A 22 -0.15 -4.66 -9.13
N PHE A 23 -0.35 -3.46 -8.59
CA PHE A 23 0.69 -2.53 -8.14
C PHE A 23 1.22 -2.87 -6.75
N SER A 24 0.43 -3.50 -5.88
CA SER A 24 0.87 -3.90 -4.52
C SER A 24 2.18 -4.70 -4.49
N LEU A 25 2.47 -5.47 -5.54
CA LEU A 25 3.70 -6.24 -5.67
C LEU A 25 4.78 -5.56 -6.53
N ARG A 26 4.48 -4.43 -7.17
CA ARG A 26 5.40 -3.68 -8.05
C ARG A 26 5.93 -2.40 -7.43
N VAL A 27 5.20 -1.82 -6.48
CA VAL A 27 5.64 -0.64 -5.72
C VAL A 27 6.81 -1.03 -4.85
N GLU A 28 7.94 -0.34 -5.00
CA GLU A 28 9.18 -0.69 -4.29
C GLU A 28 9.06 -0.45 -2.79
N LYS A 29 8.51 0.70 -2.40
CA LYS A 29 8.44 1.11 -1.00
C LYS A 29 7.24 0.47 -0.27
N PRO A 30 7.46 -0.30 0.80
CA PRO A 30 6.38 -0.95 1.55
C PRO A 30 5.38 0.05 2.14
N GLU A 31 5.83 1.25 2.54
CA GLU A 31 4.98 2.32 3.07
C GLU A 31 3.87 2.71 2.09
N ARG A 32 4.21 2.75 0.81
CA ARG A 32 3.27 3.11 -0.27
C ARG A 32 2.28 1.99 -0.56
N ARG A 33 2.64 0.73 -0.35
CA ARG A 33 1.76 -0.42 -0.59
C ARG A 33 0.51 -0.40 0.29
N ALA A 34 0.62 0.09 1.53
CA ALA A 34 -0.53 0.20 2.43
C ALA A 34 -1.60 1.19 1.91
N THR A 35 -1.19 2.22 1.17
CA THR A 35 -2.11 3.20 0.58
C THR A 35 -3.01 2.62 -0.51
N LEU A 36 -2.63 1.45 -1.06
CA LEU A 36 -3.41 0.73 -2.06
C LEU A 36 -4.54 -0.11 -1.46
N ILE A 37 -4.70 -0.08 -0.14
CA ILE A 37 -5.84 -0.67 0.56
C ILE A 37 -6.94 0.37 0.68
N ARG A 38 -8.16 0.01 0.31
CA ARG A 38 -9.34 0.89 0.41
C ARG A 38 -10.56 0.11 0.88
N LYS A 39 -11.59 0.84 1.30
CA LYS A 39 -12.91 0.25 1.55
C LYS A 39 -13.49 -0.33 0.26
N ALA A 40 -14.25 -1.41 0.39
CA ALA A 40 -14.84 -2.11 -0.75
C ALA A 40 -16.02 -1.37 -1.43
N GLU A 41 -16.55 -0.31 -0.81
CA GLU A 41 -17.76 0.42 -1.26
C GLU A 41 -17.68 0.88 -2.74
N ASN A 42 -16.50 1.27 -3.22
CA ASN A 42 -16.29 1.79 -4.58
C ASN A 42 -15.70 0.75 -5.55
N LEU A 43 -15.67 -0.52 -5.17
CA LEU A 43 -15.08 -1.59 -5.97
C LEU A 43 -16.16 -2.42 -6.66
N GLN A 44 -16.00 -2.62 -7.97
CA GLN A 44 -16.92 -3.44 -8.77
C GLN A 44 -16.50 -4.91 -8.68
N ARG A 45 -17.33 -5.75 -8.05
CA ARG A 45 -17.06 -7.19 -7.91
C ARG A 45 -16.92 -7.87 -9.28
N LEU A 46 -16.04 -8.84 -9.36
CA LEU A 46 -15.87 -9.71 -10.51
C LEU A 46 -16.22 -11.15 -10.12
N GLU A 47 -16.82 -11.88 -11.06
CA GLU A 47 -17.14 -13.32 -10.89
C GLU A 47 -15.89 -14.21 -11.02
N ALA A 48 -14.85 -13.72 -11.70
CA ALA A 48 -13.64 -14.47 -11.97
C ALA A 48 -12.39 -13.60 -11.75
N ARG A 49 -11.25 -14.28 -11.56
CA ARG A 49 -9.94 -13.61 -11.41
C ARG A 49 -9.65 -12.74 -12.65
N PRO A 50 -9.42 -11.43 -12.48
CA PRO A 50 -9.08 -10.55 -13.59
C PRO A 50 -7.69 -10.87 -14.13
N ARG A 51 -7.55 -10.79 -15.46
CA ARG A 51 -6.24 -10.87 -16.12
C ARG A 51 -5.35 -9.74 -15.59
N GLY A 52 -4.18 -10.09 -15.07
CA GLY A 52 -3.21 -9.16 -14.50
C GLY A 52 -3.17 -9.12 -12.97
N ALA A 53 -4.13 -9.71 -12.24
CA ALA A 53 -3.99 -9.85 -10.79
C ALA A 53 -2.77 -10.71 -10.46
N LEU A 54 -1.74 -10.08 -9.86
CA LEU A 54 -0.55 -10.75 -9.36
C LEU A 54 -0.74 -11.26 -7.92
N LEU A 55 -1.47 -10.50 -7.09
CA LEU A 55 -1.81 -10.94 -5.75
C LEU A 55 -2.98 -11.92 -5.81
N GLU A 56 -2.82 -13.06 -5.16
CA GLU A 56 -3.82 -14.14 -5.11
C GLU A 56 -4.55 -14.14 -3.77
N GLU A 57 -5.80 -14.59 -3.77
CA GLU A 57 -6.63 -14.72 -2.56
C GLU A 57 -5.94 -15.54 -1.46
N ASP A 58 -5.33 -16.67 -1.82
CA ASP A 58 -4.65 -17.56 -0.87
C ASP A 58 -3.39 -16.91 -0.26
N SER A 59 -2.74 -16.04 -1.02
CA SER A 59 -1.55 -15.29 -0.58
C SER A 59 -1.88 -14.05 0.25
N LEU A 60 -3.14 -13.60 0.25
CA LEU A 60 -3.57 -12.33 0.82
C LEU A 60 -3.20 -12.19 2.29
N ARG A 61 -3.49 -13.23 3.09
CA ARG A 61 -3.21 -13.21 4.53
C ARG A 61 -1.72 -12.97 4.77
N ASN A 62 -0.86 -13.77 4.13
CA ASN A 62 0.58 -13.68 4.28
C ASN A 62 1.12 -12.34 3.80
N TYR A 63 0.59 -11.81 2.70
CA TYR A 63 0.94 -10.50 2.20
C TYR A 63 0.64 -9.39 3.22
N LEU A 64 -0.59 -9.35 3.76
CA LEU A 64 -1.00 -8.31 4.70
C LEU A 64 -0.26 -8.39 6.04
N THR A 65 -0.05 -9.59 6.59
CA THR A 65 0.69 -9.78 7.85
C THR A 65 2.17 -9.43 7.67
N SER A 66 2.78 -9.84 6.56
CA SER A 66 4.18 -9.51 6.26
C SER A 66 4.38 -8.01 6.04
N LEU A 67 3.43 -7.34 5.36
CA LEU A 67 3.46 -5.88 5.21
C LEU A 67 3.32 -5.17 6.55
N PHE A 68 2.44 -5.66 7.44
CA PHE A 68 2.28 -5.12 8.79
C PHE A 68 3.59 -5.19 9.58
N VAL A 69 4.22 -6.37 9.64
CA VAL A 69 5.47 -6.58 10.38
C VAL A 69 6.58 -5.68 9.83
N THR A 70 6.68 -5.59 8.50
CA THR A 70 7.66 -4.72 7.83
C THR A 70 7.47 -3.26 8.23
N LEU A 71 6.24 -2.75 8.19
CA LEU A 71 5.94 -1.36 8.55
C LEU A 71 6.11 -1.09 10.05
N TYR A 72 5.82 -2.09 10.88
CA TYR A 72 6.07 -2.04 12.32
C TYR A 72 7.56 -1.83 12.63
N ASP A 73 8.42 -2.61 11.97
CA ASP A 73 9.87 -2.47 12.11
C ASP A 73 10.37 -1.12 11.54
N LEU A 74 9.92 -0.71 10.34
CA LEU A 74 10.33 0.54 9.69
C LEU A 74 9.88 1.80 10.44
N SER A 75 8.72 1.77 11.09
CA SER A 75 8.22 2.88 11.90
C SER A 75 9.06 3.13 13.17
N GLY A 76 9.97 2.21 13.51
CA GLY A 76 10.73 2.28 14.74
C GLY A 76 9.90 2.00 15.99
N GLU A 77 8.65 1.53 15.86
CA GLU A 77 7.83 1.18 17.02
C GLU A 77 8.44 0.07 17.87
N ARG A 78 9.08 -0.92 17.23
CA ARG A 78 9.86 -1.94 17.93
C ARG A 78 11.02 -1.37 18.76
N PHE A 79 11.66 -0.32 18.26
CA PHE A 79 12.70 0.40 19.00
C PHE A 79 12.10 1.25 20.11
N ASN A 80 11.01 1.97 19.86
CA ASN A 80 10.31 2.76 20.87
C ASN A 80 9.81 1.90 22.03
N GLU A 81 9.32 0.68 21.79
CA GLU A 81 8.95 -0.25 22.85
C GLU A 81 10.16 -0.63 23.71
N ARG A 82 11.28 -1.03 23.07
CA ARG A 82 12.53 -1.35 23.75
C ARG A 82 13.08 -0.15 24.55
N THR A 83 13.06 1.03 23.95
CA THR A 83 13.52 2.27 24.58
C THR A 83 12.56 2.73 25.67
N ARG A 84 11.25 2.49 25.59
CA ARG A 84 10.29 2.78 26.68
C ARG A 84 10.54 1.88 27.89
N HIS A 85 10.90 0.62 27.67
CA HIS A 85 11.40 -0.27 28.72
C HIS A 85 12.73 0.21 29.32
N MET A 86 13.69 0.64 28.49
CA MET A 86 14.99 1.16 28.96
C MET A 86 14.94 2.59 29.53
N ARG A 87 13.99 3.45 29.13
CA ARG A 87 13.85 4.85 29.59
C ARG A 87 13.47 4.94 31.05
N ARG A 88 12.87 3.89 31.64
CA ARG A 88 12.73 3.79 33.11
C ARG A 88 14.08 3.69 33.82
N TRP A 89 15.15 3.30 33.12
CA TRP A 89 16.48 3.04 33.69
C TRP A 89 17.54 4.10 33.32
N ASN A 90 17.26 5.05 32.41
CA ASN A 90 18.32 5.84 31.75
C ASN A 90 18.17 7.38 31.82
N ILE A 91 17.36 7.91 32.75
CA ILE A 91 17.26 9.37 32.99
C ILE A 91 18.63 9.98 33.39
N TRP A 92 19.55 9.17 33.90
CA TRP A 92 20.89 9.60 34.33
C TRP A 92 21.89 9.92 33.22
N ARG A 93 21.62 9.64 31.93
CA ARG A 93 22.58 9.90 30.83
C ARG A 93 22.40 11.21 30.05
N ILE A 94 21.41 12.03 30.39
CA ILE A 94 21.02 13.20 29.58
C ILE A 94 21.90 14.45 29.85
N ILE A 95 22.79 14.43 30.84
CA ILE A 95 23.57 15.63 31.23
C ILE A 95 24.81 15.91 30.34
N GLY A 96 25.17 15.07 29.36
CA GLY A 96 26.48 15.24 28.70
C GLY A 96 26.60 14.88 27.22
N ILE A 97 25.95 15.60 26.30
CA ILE A 97 26.34 15.54 24.87
C ILE A 97 26.26 16.93 24.22
N PRO A 98 27.38 17.40 23.63
CA PRO A 98 27.28 17.93 22.29
C PRO A 98 28.35 17.32 21.37
N THR A 99 28.00 16.99 20.13
CA THR A 99 28.95 16.97 18.98
C THR A 99 28.21 16.69 17.66
N GLY A 100 28.48 17.48 16.62
CA GLY A 100 28.37 17.06 15.20
C GLY A 100 27.22 17.60 14.33
N HIS A 101 26.83 18.87 14.47
CA HIS A 101 25.62 19.42 13.85
C HIS A 101 25.89 20.09 12.49
N GLN A 102 25.92 19.36 11.36
CA GLN A 102 25.52 19.93 10.05
C GLN A 102 25.34 18.87 8.93
N ARG A 103 26.24 17.89 8.78
CA ARG A 103 26.09 16.79 7.78
C ARG A 103 25.05 15.72 8.15
N HIS A 104 24.56 15.79 9.39
CA HIS A 104 23.54 14.89 9.92
C HIS A 104 22.11 15.35 9.60
N VAL A 105 21.90 16.64 9.32
CA VAL A 105 20.54 17.21 9.18
C VAL A 105 19.80 16.61 7.99
N ASP A 106 20.41 16.56 6.80
CA ASP A 106 19.75 16.03 5.59
C ASP A 106 19.43 14.53 5.71
N ARG A 107 20.33 13.77 6.35
CA ARG A 107 20.09 12.33 6.62
C ARG A 107 19.00 12.15 7.66
N ASP A 108 18.99 12.96 8.70
CA ASP A 108 17.99 12.91 9.76
C ASP A 108 16.61 13.32 9.23
N GLU A 109 16.53 14.30 8.33
CA GLU A 109 15.30 14.70 7.64
C GLU A 109 14.74 13.58 6.76
N GLU A 110 15.59 12.92 5.97
CA GLU A 110 15.15 11.82 5.13
C GLU A 110 14.69 10.61 5.97
N LEU A 111 15.41 10.28 7.04
CA LEU A 111 15.00 9.23 7.99
C LEU A 111 13.68 9.60 8.69
N ALA A 112 13.51 10.85 9.11
CA ALA A 112 12.28 11.33 9.73
C ALA A 112 11.09 11.31 8.75
N ARG A 113 11.33 11.59 7.46
CA ARG A 113 10.28 11.47 6.43
C ARG A 113 9.86 10.02 6.24
N ARG A 114 10.81 9.10 6.08
CA ARG A 114 10.52 7.66 5.92
C ARG A 114 9.79 7.09 7.14
N ASN A 115 10.22 7.46 8.34
CA ASN A 115 9.55 7.05 9.57
C ASN A 115 8.10 7.54 9.61
N ARG A 116 7.85 8.81 9.25
CA ARG A 116 6.49 9.36 9.16
C ARG A 116 5.62 8.62 8.14
N GLU A 117 6.15 8.32 6.95
CA GLU A 117 5.44 7.52 5.94
C GLU A 117 5.12 6.11 6.47
N ALA A 118 6.07 5.46 7.15
CA ALA A 118 5.89 4.13 7.72
C ALA A 118 4.84 4.11 8.84
N LEU A 119 4.81 5.14 9.71
CA LEU A 119 3.80 5.28 10.76
C LEU A 119 2.39 5.46 10.18
N LEU A 120 2.24 6.29 9.14
CA LEU A 120 0.95 6.48 8.47
C LEU A 120 0.50 5.20 7.78
N ALA A 121 1.41 4.51 7.09
CA ALA A 121 1.14 3.23 6.45
C ALA A 121 0.75 2.15 7.47
N LEU A 122 1.45 2.09 8.61
CA LEU A 122 1.13 1.19 9.71
C LEU A 122 -0.24 1.52 10.31
N ALA A 123 -0.60 2.79 10.47
CA ALA A 123 -1.90 3.20 10.97
C ALA A 123 -3.05 2.72 10.06
N ILE A 124 -2.86 2.72 8.73
CA ILE A 124 -3.82 2.14 7.78
C ILE A 124 -4.01 0.65 8.09
N LEU A 125 -2.92 -0.12 8.19
CA LEU A 125 -3.02 -1.56 8.44
C LEU A 125 -3.57 -1.89 9.81
N ARG A 126 -3.25 -1.11 10.86
CA ARG A 126 -3.84 -1.28 12.19
C ARG A 126 -5.35 -1.13 12.15
N LYS A 127 -5.84 -0.12 11.43
CA LYS A 127 -7.26 0.12 11.24
C LYS A 127 -7.92 -1.01 10.46
N VAL A 128 -7.30 -1.46 9.36
CA VAL A 128 -7.84 -2.50 8.48
C VAL A 128 -7.84 -3.86 9.17
N LEU A 129 -6.73 -4.28 9.76
CA LEU A 129 -6.58 -5.59 10.39
C LEU A 129 -7.17 -5.64 11.81
N GLY A 130 -7.36 -4.49 12.45
CA GLY A 130 -7.81 -4.42 13.84
C GLY A 130 -6.76 -4.90 14.85
N ALA A 131 -5.48 -4.88 14.48
CA ALA A 131 -4.35 -5.29 15.32
C ALA A 131 -3.41 -4.10 15.55
N LYS A 132 -2.93 -3.91 16.77
CA LYS A 132 -1.97 -2.83 17.10
C LYS A 132 -0.53 -3.30 17.02
N THR A 133 -0.27 -4.56 17.35
CA THR A 133 1.06 -5.15 17.43
C THR A 133 1.17 -6.41 16.56
N PRO A 134 2.39 -6.85 16.20
CA PRO A 134 2.58 -8.10 15.46
C PRO A 134 2.02 -9.34 16.16
N VAL A 135 2.03 -9.37 17.51
CA VAL A 135 1.52 -10.50 18.31
C VAL A 135 0.00 -10.66 18.12
N GLU A 136 -0.73 -9.56 17.98
CA GLU A 136 -2.18 -9.60 17.76
C GLU A 136 -2.56 -10.17 16.39
N LEU A 137 -1.64 -10.23 15.42
CA LEU A 137 -1.93 -10.71 14.06
C LEU A 137 -2.37 -12.18 14.01
N GLU A 138 -1.89 -13.01 14.94
CA GLU A 138 -2.28 -14.44 15.01
C GLU A 138 -3.79 -14.59 15.24
N GLY A 139 -4.39 -13.68 16.02
CA GLY A 139 -5.81 -13.67 16.31
C GLY A 139 -6.67 -12.96 15.25
N VAL A 140 -6.06 -12.39 14.20
CA VAL A 140 -6.79 -11.66 13.14
C VAL A 140 -7.37 -12.65 12.13
N THR A 141 -8.68 -12.54 11.92
CA THR A 141 -9.39 -13.24 10.85
C THR A 141 -9.42 -12.35 9.60
N ILE A 142 -8.81 -12.84 8.53
CA ILE A 142 -8.86 -12.24 7.18
C ILE A 142 -9.56 -13.27 6.29
N ARG A 143 -10.74 -12.91 5.76
CA ARG A 143 -11.53 -13.77 4.88
C ARG A 143 -11.50 -13.20 3.46
N PRO A 144 -10.85 -13.88 2.49
CA PRO A 144 -10.93 -13.50 1.08
C PRO A 144 -12.39 -13.58 0.57
N LEU A 145 -12.77 -12.64 -0.30
CA LEU A 145 -14.13 -12.51 -0.84
C LEU A 145 -14.15 -12.48 -2.39
N GLY A 146 -13.08 -12.92 -3.04
CA GLY A 146 -12.95 -12.82 -4.49
C GLY A 146 -12.22 -11.56 -4.97
N TYR A 147 -12.45 -11.22 -6.23
CA TYR A 147 -11.81 -10.08 -6.89
C TYR A 147 -12.80 -8.97 -7.19
N ALA A 148 -12.27 -7.76 -7.33
CA ALA A 148 -12.98 -6.61 -7.83
C ALA A 148 -12.08 -5.77 -8.75
N VAL A 149 -12.67 -4.76 -9.37
CA VAL A 149 -11.94 -3.76 -10.14
C VAL A 149 -12.31 -2.36 -9.69
N LEU A 150 -11.31 -1.50 -9.72
CA LEU A 150 -11.47 -0.06 -9.67
C LEU A 150 -11.26 0.49 -11.08
N GLU A 151 -12.17 1.35 -11.51
CA GLU A 151 -12.03 2.05 -12.79
C GLU A 151 -11.81 3.54 -12.58
N PHE A 152 -10.83 4.11 -13.29
CA PHE A 152 -10.56 5.55 -13.26
C PHE A 152 -9.98 6.02 -14.58
N GLU A 153 -9.99 7.34 -14.79
CA GLU A 153 -9.52 7.97 -16.03
C GLU A 153 -8.10 8.52 -15.88
N VAL A 154 -7.34 8.47 -16.97
CA VAL A 154 -6.01 9.06 -17.11
C VAL A 154 -5.96 9.89 -18.39
N ASN A 155 -5.87 11.21 -18.28
CA ASN A 155 -5.89 12.14 -19.41
C ASN A 155 -4.61 12.99 -19.41
N GLY A 156 -3.74 12.83 -20.41
CA GLY A 156 -2.54 13.68 -20.56
C GLY A 156 -1.53 13.64 -19.39
N GLY A 157 -1.61 12.64 -18.52
CA GLY A 157 -0.81 12.56 -17.28
C GLY A 157 -1.61 12.84 -16.00
N GLU A 158 -2.81 13.41 -16.13
CA GLU A 158 -3.73 13.58 -14.99
C GLU A 158 -4.52 12.30 -14.73
N VAL A 159 -4.45 11.80 -13.50
CA VAL A 159 -5.13 10.58 -13.05
C VAL A 159 -6.29 10.97 -12.15
N SER A 160 -7.50 10.49 -12.44
CA SER A 160 -8.69 10.92 -11.69
C SER A 160 -8.73 10.38 -10.26
N ASP A 161 -8.17 9.20 -10.00
CA ASP A 161 -8.04 8.66 -8.64
C ASP A 161 -6.84 9.32 -7.91
N PRO A 162 -7.06 9.91 -6.71
CA PRO A 162 -6.02 10.67 -6.02
C PRO A 162 -4.86 9.80 -5.50
N VAL A 163 -5.14 8.55 -5.11
CA VAL A 163 -4.09 7.64 -4.63
C VAL A 163 -3.16 7.27 -5.79
N TYR A 164 -3.73 6.90 -6.93
CA TYR A 164 -2.93 6.55 -8.11
C TYR A 164 -2.25 7.77 -8.73
N ARG A 165 -2.86 8.96 -8.68
CA ARG A 165 -2.23 10.21 -9.09
C ARG A 165 -0.94 10.46 -8.33
N GLU A 166 -1.00 10.38 -7.00
CA GLU A 166 0.19 10.58 -6.17
C GLU A 166 1.19 9.44 -6.37
N LEU A 167 0.72 8.19 -6.42
CA LEU A 167 1.60 7.03 -6.63
C LEU A 167 2.42 7.15 -7.92
N PHE A 168 1.79 7.47 -9.05
CA PHE A 168 2.49 7.58 -10.34
C PHE A 168 3.41 8.80 -10.42
N ARG A 169 3.16 9.83 -9.60
CA ARG A 169 4.05 11.00 -9.48
C ARG A 169 5.33 10.68 -8.71
N ILE A 170 5.23 9.87 -7.66
CA ILE A 170 6.32 9.62 -6.71
C ILE A 170 7.06 8.29 -6.93
N ASP A 171 6.51 7.39 -7.76
CA ASP A 171 7.01 6.04 -8.00
C ASP A 171 7.06 5.74 -9.51
N SER A 172 8.27 5.80 -10.07
CA SER A 172 8.51 5.58 -11.50
C SER A 172 8.13 4.17 -11.96
N ASN A 173 8.27 3.16 -11.10
CA ASN A 173 7.93 1.77 -11.45
C ASN A 173 6.41 1.58 -11.59
N ALA A 174 5.63 2.25 -10.76
CA ALA A 174 4.18 2.23 -10.89
C ALA A 174 3.73 2.89 -12.22
N GLY A 175 4.36 4.00 -12.62
CA GLY A 175 4.10 4.65 -13.90
C GLY A 175 4.41 3.77 -15.12
N MET A 176 5.52 3.02 -15.08
CA MET A 176 5.91 2.12 -16.18
C MET A 176 4.99 0.90 -16.37
N ALA A 177 4.25 0.51 -15.33
CA ALA A 177 3.37 -0.67 -15.37
C ALA A 177 1.96 -0.37 -15.92
N LEU A 178 1.63 0.91 -16.16
CA LEU A 178 0.36 1.38 -16.73
C LEU A 178 -0.10 0.73 -18.05
N PRO A 179 0.79 0.45 -19.04
CA PRO A 179 0.36 -0.06 -20.35
C PRO A 179 -0.39 -1.41 -20.28
N TRP A 180 -0.13 -2.21 -19.25
CA TRP A 180 -0.72 -3.54 -19.06
C TRP A 180 -2.17 -3.52 -18.57
N LEU A 181 -2.61 -2.41 -17.98
CA LEU A 181 -3.98 -2.22 -17.46
C LEU A 181 -4.89 -1.45 -18.44
N ARG A 182 -4.39 -1.18 -19.65
CA ARG A 182 -5.15 -0.51 -20.70
C ARG A 182 -6.31 -1.39 -21.14
N THR A 183 -7.53 -0.85 -21.03
CA THR A 183 -8.63 -1.38 -21.83
C THR A 183 -8.41 -0.97 -23.29
N LYS A 184 -8.31 -1.93 -24.20
CA LYS A 184 -8.47 -1.62 -25.63
C LYS A 184 -9.87 -1.04 -25.79
N LYS A 185 -10.00 0.21 -26.22
CA LYS A 185 -11.26 0.68 -26.83
C LYS A 185 -11.51 -0.25 -28.02
N LYS A 186 -12.64 -0.96 -27.99
CA LYS A 186 -13.18 -1.70 -29.14
C LYS A 186 -13.48 -0.67 -30.23
N GLY A 187 -12.60 -0.56 -31.21
CA GLY A 187 -12.90 0.02 -32.51
C GLY A 187 -13.23 -1.12 -33.46
N GLU A 188 -14.44 -1.69 -33.32
CA GLU A 188 -15.12 -2.34 -34.44
C GLU A 188 -16.09 -1.31 -35.02
N GLN A 189 -15.68 -0.64 -36.09
CA GLN A 189 -16.47 -0.19 -37.24
C GLN A 189 -15.44 0.07 -38.34
N LYS A 190 -15.58 -0.27 -39.61
CA LYS A 190 -16.54 -1.00 -40.45
C LYS A 190 -15.79 -1.13 -41.81
N ASN A 191 -16.10 -2.18 -42.57
CA ASN A 191 -15.93 -2.31 -44.02
C ASN A 191 -15.31 -1.14 -44.81
N HIS A 192 -14.16 -1.39 -45.44
CA HIS A 192 -13.87 -1.05 -46.84
C HIS A 192 -13.15 -2.28 -47.41
N ALA A 193 -13.79 -3.14 -48.22
CA ALA A 193 -14.17 -2.92 -49.61
C ALA A 193 -13.04 -2.31 -50.46
N PHE A 194 -12.24 -3.22 -51.06
CA PHE A 194 -11.76 -3.24 -52.45
C PHE A 194 -10.79 -2.13 -52.94
N PRO A 195 -9.96 -2.37 -53.98
CA PRO A 195 -10.13 -3.27 -55.14
C PRO A 195 -9.31 -4.56 -55.12
#